data_AF-A0A960IT25-F1
#
_entry.id   AF-A0A960IT25-F1
#
_cell.length_a   1.000
_cell.length_b   1.000
_cell.length_c   1.000
_cell.angle_alpha   90.00
_cell.angle_beta   90.00
_cell.angle_gamma   90.00
#
_symmetry.space_group_name_H-M   'P 1'
#
loop_
_entity.id
_entity.type
_entity.pdbx_description
1 polymer ?
#
loop_
_entity_poly.entity_id
_entity_poly.type
_entity_poly.pdbx_seq_one_letter_code
_entity_poly.pdbx_strand_id
1 'polypeptide(L)'
;MITRGSRFYFAAAAVGFFSAVLYGFITGASDQGGVLVVFSDGGVVDSLLGPLTLGWKGWVGEHVGYTTLIAFAGVMAVLGGFTTAARDADAESLAQLQGIDAGELPAAAVPAGLSWWPMLCALGTGVVVVGLAFSNVLMWGGVLIVAAGAFEWTAKAWSERATPDAAANAE
;
A
#
# COMPACT_ATOMS: atom_id res chain seq x y z
N MET A 1 16.55 1.72 12.75
CA MET A 1 17.04 0.46 12.16
C MET A 1 16.02 -0.08 11.16
N ILE A 2 16.47 -0.55 9.99
CA ILE A 2 15.63 -1.18 8.95
C ILE A 2 15.49 -2.67 9.27
N THR A 3 14.26 -3.15 9.48
CA THR A 3 13.94 -4.54 9.85
C THR A 3 13.92 -5.46 8.63
N ARG A 4 13.87 -6.79 8.85
CA ARG A 4 13.78 -7.74 7.72
C ARG A 4 12.54 -7.51 6.87
N GLY A 5 11.40 -7.17 7.49
CA GLY A 5 10.17 -6.85 6.78
C GLY A 5 10.29 -5.61 5.89
N SER A 6 10.84 -4.51 6.41
CA SER A 6 10.95 -3.28 5.63
C SER A 6 12.01 -3.33 4.53
N ARG A 7 13.05 -4.16 4.66
CA ARG A 7 14.06 -4.39 3.60
C ARG A 7 13.44 -4.90 2.30
N PHE A 8 12.50 -5.84 2.40
CA PHE A 8 11.84 -6.39 1.21
C PHE A 8 11.10 -5.29 0.44
N TYR A 9 10.30 -4.49 1.15
CA TYR A 9 9.53 -3.40 0.54
C TYR A 9 10.43 -2.31 -0.05
N PHE A 10 11.49 -1.88 0.65
CA PHE A 10 12.43 -0.92 0.10
C PHE A 10 13.22 -1.46 -1.10
N ALA A 11 13.57 -2.75 -1.10
CA ALA A 11 14.20 -3.39 -2.25
C ALA A 11 13.25 -3.44 -3.46
N ALA A 12 11.99 -3.85 -3.25
CA ALA A 12 10.97 -3.84 -4.28
C ALA A 12 10.70 -2.43 -4.82
N ALA A 13 10.70 -1.41 -3.95
CA ALA A 13 10.56 -0.02 -4.35
C ALA A 13 11.73 0.45 -5.22
N ALA A 14 12.97 0.15 -4.82
CA ALA A 14 14.16 0.51 -5.58
C ALA A 14 14.20 -0.18 -6.95
N VAL A 15 13.89 -1.47 -6.99
CA VAL A 15 13.79 -2.24 -8.26
C VAL A 15 12.68 -1.67 -9.13
N GLY A 16 11.48 -1.46 -8.58
CA GLY A 16 10.36 -0.88 -9.32
C GLY A 16 10.66 0.49 -9.89
N PHE A 17 11.30 1.37 -9.12
CA PHE A 17 11.70 2.70 -9.57
C PHE A 17 12.75 2.63 -10.67
N PHE A 18 13.78 1.80 -10.50
CA PHE A 18 14.80 1.59 -11.54
C PHE A 18 14.19 1.02 -12.82
N SER A 19 13.30 0.04 -12.70
CA SER A 19 12.53 -0.50 -13.82
C SER A 19 11.68 0.57 -14.51
N ALA A 20 11.04 1.47 -13.75
CA ALA A 20 10.27 2.58 -14.32
C ALA A 20 11.16 3.53 -15.14
N VAL A 21 12.33 3.91 -14.60
CA VAL A 21 13.30 4.78 -15.31
C VAL A 21 13.78 4.11 -16.59
N LEU A 22 14.16 2.84 -16.52
CA LEU A 22 14.62 2.09 -17.68
C LEU A 22 13.51 1.92 -18.72
N TYR A 23 12.29 1.61 -18.28
CA TYR A 23 11.13 1.45 -19.14
C TYR A 23 10.78 2.76 -19.86
N GLY A 24 10.72 3.88 -19.13
CA GLY A 24 10.43 5.18 -19.71
C GLY A 24 11.51 5.63 -20.71
N PHE A 25 12.78 5.39 -20.37
CA PHE A 25 13.91 5.63 -21.29
C PHE A 25 13.78 4.81 -22.58
N ILE A 26 13.59 3.48 -22.48
CA ILE A 26 13.55 2.60 -23.66
C ILE A 26 12.35 2.94 -24.54
N THR A 27 11.17 3.09 -23.95
CA THR A 27 9.93 3.32 -24.70
C THR A 27 9.88 4.69 -25.35
N GLY A 28 10.34 5.74 -24.68
CA GLY A 28 10.41 7.02 -25.35
C GLY A 28 11.58 7.11 -26.33
N ALA A 29 12.66 6.33 -26.14
CA ALA A 29 13.72 6.26 -27.14
C ALA A 29 13.22 5.61 -28.43
N SER A 30 12.34 4.61 -28.35
CA SER A 30 11.68 4.06 -29.54
C SER A 30 10.81 5.10 -30.27
N ASP A 31 10.15 6.00 -29.54
CA ASP A 31 9.36 7.08 -30.16
C ASP A 31 10.23 8.12 -30.87
N GLN A 32 11.50 8.24 -30.48
CA GLN A 32 12.50 9.16 -31.05
C GLN A 32 13.39 8.50 -32.13
N GLY A 33 12.99 7.35 -32.68
CA GLY A 33 13.74 6.66 -33.74
C GLY A 33 14.77 5.63 -33.25
N GLY A 34 14.78 5.34 -31.95
CA GLY A 34 15.57 4.29 -31.31
C GLY A 34 16.71 4.82 -30.43
N VAL A 35 17.22 3.94 -29.58
CA VAL A 35 18.25 4.27 -28.58
C VAL A 35 19.50 4.89 -29.21
N LEU A 36 20.00 4.35 -30.33
CA LEU A 36 21.21 4.86 -30.98
C LEU A 36 21.05 6.29 -31.51
N VAL A 37 19.85 6.66 -31.98
CA VAL A 37 19.54 8.00 -32.47
C VAL A 37 19.51 9.00 -31.30
N VAL A 38 18.89 8.62 -30.18
CA VAL A 38 18.89 9.44 -28.97
C VAL A 38 20.32 9.72 -28.46
N PHE A 39 21.23 8.75 -28.59
CA PHE A 39 22.64 8.94 -28.25
C PHE A 39 23.41 9.81 -29.26
N SER A 40 23.11 9.73 -30.57
CA SER A 40 23.77 10.57 -31.58
C SER A 40 23.31 12.04 -31.52
N ASP A 41 22.03 12.25 -31.21
CA ASP A 41 21.38 13.56 -31.31
C ASP A 41 21.43 14.33 -29.99
N GLY A 42 22.06 13.77 -28.95
CA GLY A 42 22.21 14.39 -27.63
C GLY A 42 20.94 14.37 -26.77
N GLY A 43 19.88 13.68 -27.21
CA GLY A 43 18.60 13.56 -26.49
C GLY A 43 18.66 12.71 -25.21
N VAL A 44 19.81 12.12 -24.89
CA VAL A 44 20.02 11.24 -23.73
C VAL A 44 19.64 11.94 -22.41
N VAL A 45 19.98 13.22 -22.28
CA VAL A 45 19.70 13.96 -21.05
C VAL A 45 18.18 14.08 -20.83
N ASP A 46 17.42 14.47 -21.84
CA ASP A 46 15.96 14.59 -21.73
C ASP A 46 15.28 13.22 -21.57
N SER A 47 15.85 12.17 -22.17
CA SER A 47 15.36 10.79 -22.03
C SER A 47 15.53 10.18 -20.64
N LEU A 48 16.52 10.64 -19.87
CA LEU A 48 16.75 10.20 -18.50
C LEU A 48 16.08 11.14 -17.49
N LEU A 49 16.12 12.45 -17.76
CA LEU A 49 15.48 13.44 -16.89
C LEU A 49 13.97 13.28 -16.87
N GLY A 50 13.33 12.91 -17.98
CA GLY A 50 11.88 12.73 -18.02
C GLY A 50 11.42 11.69 -17.01
N PRO A 51 11.87 10.42 -17.09
CA PRO A 51 11.50 9.39 -16.14
C PRO A 51 11.96 9.67 -14.70
N LEU A 52 13.09 10.34 -14.49
CA LEU A 52 13.58 10.69 -13.15
C LEU A 52 12.78 11.81 -12.48
N THR A 53 12.29 12.76 -13.26
CA THR A 53 11.56 13.94 -12.78
C THR A 53 10.04 13.79 -12.92
N LEU A 54 9.57 12.57 -13.17
CA LEU A 54 8.14 12.26 -13.38
C LEU A 54 7.51 13.07 -14.52
N GLY A 55 8.30 13.40 -15.54
CA GLY A 55 7.88 14.17 -16.71
C GLY A 55 7.94 15.69 -16.55
N TRP A 56 8.51 16.21 -15.46
CA TRP A 56 8.71 17.65 -15.30
C TRP A 56 9.68 18.22 -16.33
N LYS A 57 10.76 17.49 -16.64
CA LYS A 57 11.76 17.89 -17.64
C LYS A 57 12.14 16.72 -18.53
N GLY A 58 11.90 16.84 -19.83
CA GLY A 58 12.12 15.78 -20.79
C GLY A 58 10.87 14.95 -21.05
N TRP A 59 11.02 13.78 -21.68
CA TRP A 59 9.91 12.89 -22.05
C TRP A 59 9.97 11.58 -21.29
N VAL A 60 8.84 10.92 -21.09
CA VAL A 60 8.72 9.75 -20.20
C VAL A 60 8.45 8.45 -20.95
N GLY A 61 8.25 8.52 -22.27
CA GLY A 61 7.91 7.36 -23.09
C GLY A 61 6.47 6.92 -22.90
N GLU A 62 6.24 5.61 -22.86
CA GLU A 62 4.91 5.03 -22.72
C GLU A 62 4.35 5.26 -21.31
N HIS A 63 3.21 5.93 -21.23
CA HIS A 63 2.70 6.46 -19.98
C HIS A 63 2.08 5.40 -19.06
N VAL A 64 1.37 4.39 -19.57
CA VAL A 64 0.59 3.45 -18.73
C VAL A 64 1.52 2.52 -17.96
N GLY A 65 2.47 1.89 -18.64
CA GLY A 65 3.51 1.05 -18.05
C GLY A 65 4.43 1.83 -17.14
N TYR A 66 4.89 3.01 -17.55
CA TYR A 66 5.69 3.88 -16.70
C TYR A 66 4.96 4.25 -15.40
N THR A 67 3.74 4.77 -15.50
CA THR A 67 2.96 5.19 -14.32
C THR A 67 2.62 4.02 -13.41
N THR A 68 2.38 2.83 -13.97
CA THR A 68 2.17 1.60 -13.19
C THR A 68 3.41 1.22 -12.38
N LEU A 69 4.61 1.29 -12.99
CA LEU A 69 5.87 0.98 -12.31
C LEU A 69 6.22 2.03 -11.23
N ILE A 70 5.99 3.32 -11.49
CA ILE A 70 6.14 4.37 -10.49
C ILE A 70 5.15 4.19 -9.34
N ALA A 71 3.89 3.88 -9.63
CA ALA A 71 2.88 3.62 -8.60
C ALA A 71 3.26 2.41 -7.74
N PHE A 72 3.71 1.32 -8.37
CA PHE A 72 4.24 0.16 -7.65
C PHE A 72 5.41 0.54 -6.74
N ALA A 73 6.40 1.27 -7.26
CA ALA A 73 7.54 1.74 -6.48
C ALA A 73 7.11 2.61 -5.30
N GLY A 74 6.17 3.53 -5.52
CA GLY A 74 5.60 4.40 -4.50
C GLY A 74 4.87 3.61 -3.40
N VAL A 75 4.00 2.67 -3.77
CA VAL A 75 3.29 1.79 -2.81
C VAL A 75 4.29 0.99 -1.98
N MET A 76 5.30 0.40 -2.62
CA MET A 76 6.33 -0.37 -1.90
C MET A 76 7.17 0.53 -0.97
N ALA A 77 7.51 1.76 -1.39
CA ALA A 77 8.21 2.71 -0.54
C ALA A 77 7.38 3.10 0.69
N VAL A 78 6.07 3.34 0.49
CA VAL A 78 5.13 3.66 1.58
C VAL A 78 5.01 2.48 2.55
N LEU A 79 4.85 1.25 2.06
CA LEU A 79 4.80 0.05 2.90
C LEU A 79 6.12 -0.17 3.66
N GLY A 80 7.26 0.06 3.02
CA GLY A 80 8.57 0.02 3.68
C GLY A 80 8.70 1.08 4.78
N GLY A 81 8.17 2.28 4.54
CA GLY A 81 8.07 3.37 5.51
C GLY A 81 7.20 2.98 6.71
N PHE A 82 5.97 2.52 6.47
CA PHE A 82 5.03 2.11 7.52
C PHE A 82 5.60 1.00 8.40
N THR A 83 6.14 -0.06 7.79
CA THR A 83 6.77 -1.17 8.54
C THR A 83 8.01 -0.74 9.32
N THR A 84 8.69 0.32 8.88
CA THR A 84 9.82 0.89 9.63
C THR A 84 9.35 1.79 10.78
N ALA A 85 8.26 2.53 10.59
CA ALA A 85 7.66 3.38 11.61
C ALA A 85 7.00 2.56 12.73
N ALA A 86 6.31 1.47 12.37
CA ALA A 86 5.65 0.57 13.30
C ALA A 86 6.55 -0.56 13.84
N ARG A 87 7.87 -0.48 13.60
CA ARG A 87 8.79 -1.58 13.92
C ARG A 87 8.88 -1.89 15.41
N ASP A 88 8.65 -0.89 16.26
CA ASP A 88 8.81 -1.01 17.72
C ASP A 88 7.54 -1.61 18.37
N ALA A 89 6.52 -1.97 17.56
CA ALA A 89 5.27 -2.58 18.00
C ALA A 89 5.27 -4.12 17.88
N ASP A 90 6.43 -4.76 17.71
CA ASP A 90 6.55 -6.21 17.68
C ASP A 90 6.69 -6.81 19.09
N ALA A 91 6.33 -8.09 19.21
CA ALA A 91 6.35 -8.79 20.50
C ALA A 91 7.75 -8.78 21.14
N GLU A 92 8.81 -8.90 20.33
CA GLU A 92 10.19 -8.88 20.84
C GLU A 92 10.54 -7.53 21.49
N SER A 93 10.20 -6.40 20.84
CA SER A 93 10.47 -5.07 21.42
C SER A 93 9.67 -4.83 22.70
N LEU A 94 8.42 -5.31 22.76
CA LEU A 94 7.58 -5.20 23.95
C LEU A 94 8.12 -6.05 25.12
N ALA A 95 8.58 -7.26 24.84
CA ALA A 95 9.17 -8.15 25.83
C ALA A 95 10.48 -7.56 26.38
N GLN A 96 11.32 -7.02 25.50
CA GLN A 96 12.57 -6.33 25.88
C GLN A 96 12.31 -5.12 26.80
N LEU A 97 11.25 -4.34 26.54
CA LEU A 97 10.82 -3.23 27.40
C LEU A 97 10.40 -3.69 28.80
N GLN A 98 9.83 -4.89 28.90
CA GLN A 98 9.37 -5.48 30.15
C GLN A 98 10.46 -6.32 30.86
N GLY A 99 11.59 -6.58 30.21
CA GLY A 99 12.67 -7.40 30.75
C GLY A 99 12.32 -8.88 30.86
N ILE A 100 11.40 -9.35 30.03
CA ILE A 100 10.93 -10.75 29.97
C ILE A 100 11.24 -11.34 28.59
N ASP A 101 11.18 -12.67 28.48
CA ASP A 101 11.26 -13.33 27.18
C ASP A 101 9.97 -13.14 26.39
N ALA A 102 10.05 -13.06 25.05
CA ALA A 102 8.88 -12.86 24.19
C ALA A 102 7.79 -13.93 24.34
N GLY A 103 8.17 -15.14 24.77
CA GLY A 103 7.24 -16.23 25.08
C GLY A 103 6.44 -16.04 26.36
N GLU A 104 6.83 -15.11 27.23
CA GLU A 104 6.16 -14.78 28.49
C GLU A 104 5.12 -13.66 28.33
N LEU A 105 5.08 -13.01 27.16
CA LEU A 105 4.03 -12.03 26.85
C LEU A 105 2.64 -12.69 26.88
N PRO A 106 1.61 -11.97 27.35
CA PRO A 106 0.24 -12.45 27.25
C PRO A 106 -0.08 -12.84 25.80
N ALA A 107 -0.75 -13.97 25.62
CA ALA A 107 -1.23 -14.38 24.31
C ALA A 107 -2.09 -13.26 23.70
N ALA A 108 -1.94 -13.04 22.40
CA ALA A 108 -2.74 -12.05 21.69
C ALA A 108 -4.24 -12.30 21.96
N ALA A 109 -4.96 -11.24 22.30
CA ALA A 109 -6.40 -11.31 22.56
C ALA A 109 -7.09 -11.94 21.34
N VAL A 110 -7.81 -13.03 21.57
CA VAL A 110 -8.61 -13.69 20.54
C VAL A 110 -9.90 -12.87 20.37
N PRO A 111 -10.38 -12.63 19.14
CA PRO A 111 -11.66 -11.96 18.91
C PRO A 111 -12.78 -12.61 19.73
N ALA A 112 -13.64 -11.81 20.34
CA ALA A 112 -14.67 -12.27 21.27
C ALA A 112 -15.78 -13.11 20.59
N GLY A 113 -15.80 -13.17 19.25
CA GLY A 113 -16.69 -14.03 18.48
C GLY A 113 -16.66 -13.71 16.98
N LEU A 114 -17.62 -14.26 16.23
CA LEU A 114 -17.79 -13.91 14.82
C LEU A 114 -18.19 -12.44 14.66
N SER A 115 -17.64 -11.80 13.63
CA SER A 115 -18.04 -10.46 13.20
C SER A 115 -18.72 -10.55 11.84
N TRP A 116 -19.92 -9.98 11.73
CA TRP A 116 -20.68 -9.92 10.47
C TRP A 116 -20.32 -8.69 9.62
N TRP A 117 -19.64 -7.70 10.20
CA TRP A 117 -19.23 -6.48 9.51
C TRP A 117 -18.36 -6.70 8.26
N PRO A 118 -17.37 -7.62 8.25
CA PRO A 118 -16.60 -7.91 7.03
C PRO A 118 -17.48 -8.40 5.88
N MET A 119 -18.49 -9.22 6.19
CA MET A 119 -19.45 -9.72 5.22
C MET A 119 -20.30 -8.58 4.66
N LEU A 120 -20.77 -7.67 5.52
CA LEU A 120 -21.52 -6.49 5.08
C LEU A 120 -20.67 -5.54 4.23
N CYS A 121 -19.40 -5.34 4.56
CA CYS A 121 -18.47 -4.58 3.73
C CYS A 121 -18.27 -5.24 2.35
N ALA A 122 -18.15 -6.57 2.30
CA ALA A 122 -18.03 -7.30 1.04
C ALA A 122 -19.30 -7.14 0.17
N LEU A 123 -20.49 -7.29 0.77
CA LEU A 123 -21.76 -7.06 0.08
C LEU A 123 -21.89 -5.61 -0.39
N GLY A 124 -21.57 -4.64 0.47
CA GLY A 124 -21.55 -3.22 0.13
C GLY A 124 -20.61 -2.91 -1.03
N THR A 125 -19.45 -3.55 -1.08
CA THR A 125 -18.51 -3.44 -2.21
C THR A 125 -19.13 -3.98 -3.51
N GLY A 126 -19.84 -5.11 -3.44
CA GLY A 126 -20.63 -5.62 -4.56
C GLY A 126 -21.69 -4.61 -5.04
N VAL A 127 -22.39 -3.96 -4.12
CA VAL A 127 -23.36 -2.90 -4.44
C VAL A 127 -22.69 -1.69 -5.08
N VAL A 128 -21.49 -1.28 -4.64
CA VAL A 128 -20.72 -0.21 -5.29
C VAL A 128 -20.41 -0.56 -6.74
N VAL A 129 -19.93 -1.78 -7.01
CA VAL A 129 -19.61 -2.25 -8.37
C VAL A 129 -20.83 -2.24 -9.27
N VAL A 130 -21.98 -2.73 -8.78
CA VAL A 130 -23.25 -2.65 -9.52
C VAL A 130 -23.68 -1.19 -9.71
N GLY A 131 -23.55 -0.36 -8.68
CA GLY A 131 -23.91 1.06 -8.74
C GLY A 131 -23.13 1.85 -9.78
N LEU A 132 -21.82 1.58 -9.91
CA LEU A 132 -20.96 2.20 -10.93
C LEU A 132 -21.46 1.95 -12.36
N ALA A 133 -22.13 0.83 -12.61
CA ALA A 133 -22.67 0.49 -13.93
C ALA A 133 -24.10 0.99 -14.17
N PHE A 134 -24.95 1.05 -13.13
CA PHE A 134 -26.39 1.21 -13.30
C PHE A 134 -27.00 2.47 -12.65
N SER A 135 -26.48 2.94 -11.51
CA SER A 135 -27.09 4.07 -10.78
C SER A 135 -26.19 4.67 -9.70
N ASN A 136 -26.06 5.99 -9.73
CA ASN A 136 -25.36 6.75 -8.68
C ASN A 136 -25.96 6.53 -7.28
N VAL A 137 -27.28 6.30 -7.17
CA VAL A 137 -27.92 6.05 -5.88
C VAL A 137 -27.45 4.73 -5.29
N LEU A 138 -27.34 3.67 -6.10
CA LEU A 138 -26.79 2.39 -5.67
C LEU A 138 -25.31 2.51 -5.32
N MET A 139 -24.54 3.25 -6.12
CA MET A 139 -23.12 3.49 -5.85
C MET A 139 -22.93 4.12 -4.47
N TRP A 140 -23.60 5.24 -4.21
CA TRP A 140 -23.51 5.91 -2.91
C TRP A 140 -24.09 5.07 -1.77
N GLY A 141 -25.17 4.33 -2.00
CA GLY A 141 -25.72 3.38 -1.03
C GLY A 141 -24.69 2.31 -0.62
N GLY A 142 -23.99 1.73 -1.59
CA GLY A 142 -22.90 0.78 -1.34
C GLY A 142 -21.73 1.42 -0.58
N VAL A 143 -21.32 2.65 -0.94
CA VAL A 143 -20.26 3.39 -0.25
C VAL A 143 -20.63 3.61 1.22
N LEU A 144 -21.87 3.98 1.51
CA LEU A 144 -22.34 4.17 2.89
C LEU A 144 -22.33 2.87 3.68
N ILE A 145 -22.72 1.74 3.07
CA ILE A 145 -22.65 0.41 3.70
C ILE A 145 -21.19 0.06 4.05
N VAL A 146 -20.26 0.25 3.12
CA VAL A 146 -18.84 -0.02 3.36
C VAL A 146 -18.27 0.91 4.44
N ALA A 147 -18.61 2.20 4.41
CA ALA A 147 -18.15 3.17 5.40
C ALA A 147 -18.66 2.83 6.81
N ALA A 148 -19.96 2.53 6.95
CA ALA A 148 -20.55 2.13 8.21
C ALA A 148 -19.96 0.81 8.72
N GLY A 149 -19.85 -0.21 7.85
CA GLY A 149 -19.27 -1.49 8.21
C GLY A 149 -17.79 -1.38 8.61
N ALA A 150 -17.00 -0.54 7.94
CA ALA A 150 -15.61 -0.31 8.29
C ALA A 150 -15.48 0.42 9.63
N PHE A 151 -16.33 1.42 9.89
CA PHE A 151 -16.36 2.13 11.16
C PHE A 151 -16.72 1.19 12.32
N GLU A 152 -17.83 0.47 12.21
CA GLU A 152 -18.31 -0.47 13.24
C GLU A 152 -17.34 -1.63 13.45
N TRP A 153 -16.74 -2.14 12.38
CA TRP A 153 -15.71 -3.18 12.51
C TRP A 153 -14.48 -2.67 13.25
N THR A 154 -14.04 -1.45 12.97
CA THR A 154 -12.92 -0.82 13.68
C THR A 154 -13.26 -0.56 15.15
N ALA A 155 -14.46 -0.05 15.42
CA ALA A 155 -14.95 0.20 16.77
C ALA A 155 -15.02 -1.10 17.59
N LYS A 156 -15.53 -2.19 17.00
CA LYS A 156 -15.55 -3.53 17.62
C LYS A 156 -14.14 -4.06 17.89
N ALA A 157 -13.23 -3.96 16.91
CA ALA A 157 -11.84 -4.37 17.08
C ALA A 157 -11.11 -3.57 18.17
N TRP A 158 -11.55 -2.34 18.43
CA TRP A 158 -11.07 -1.53 19.55
C TRP A 158 -11.73 -1.92 20.89
N SER A 159 -13.05 -2.14 20.92
CA SER A 159 -13.77 -2.49 22.15
C SER A 159 -13.33 -3.83 22.73
N GLU A 160 -13.06 -4.82 21.87
CA GLU A 160 -12.58 -6.16 22.27
C GLU A 160 -11.24 -6.13 23.03
N ARG A 161 -10.50 -5.02 22.94
CA ARG A 161 -9.19 -4.79 23.59
C ARG A 161 -9.17 -3.54 24.47
N ALA A 162 -10.34 -3.01 24.84
CA ALA A 162 -10.43 -1.77 25.61
C ALA A 162 -9.89 -1.95 27.04
N THR A 163 -10.12 -3.12 27.65
CA THR A 163 -9.60 -3.46 28.98
C THR A 163 -8.82 -4.79 28.98
N PRO A 164 -8.05 -5.10 30.04
CA PRO A 164 -7.43 -6.42 30.20
C PRO A 164 -8.43 -7.55 30.52
N ASP A 165 -9.69 -7.22 30.85
CA ASP A 165 -10.72 -8.19 31.18
C ASP A 165 -11.51 -8.59 29.93
N ALA A 166 -11.26 -9.81 29.45
CA ALA A 166 -11.92 -10.34 28.27
C ALA A 166 -13.43 -10.53 28.46
N ALA A 167 -13.91 -10.74 29.69
CA ALA A 167 -15.34 -10.86 29.96
C ALA A 167 -16.02 -9.49 29.85
N ALA A 168 -15.41 -8.45 30.44
CA ALA A 168 -15.92 -7.08 30.35
C ALA A 168 -15.92 -6.54 28.91
N ASN A 169 -14.94 -6.93 28.08
CA ASN A 169 -14.87 -6.51 26.68
C ASN A 169 -15.83 -7.29 25.75
N ALA A 170 -16.44 -8.38 26.23
CA ALA A 170 -17.36 -9.22 25.46
C ALA A 170 -18.84 -8.84 25.67
N GLU A 171 -19.14 -7.98 26.65
CA GLU A 171 -20.46 -7.36 26.87
C GLU A 171 -20.70 -6.18 25.93
#